data_AF-A0A8T3YSL3-F1
#
_entry.id   AF-A0A8T3YSL3-F1
#
_cell.length_a   1.000
_cell.length_b   1.000
_cell.length_c   1.000
_cell.angle_alpha   90.00
_cell.angle_beta   90.00
_cell.angle_gamma   90.00
#
_symmetry.space_group_name_H-M   'P 1'
#
loop_
_entity.id
_entity.type
_entity.pdbx_description
1 polymer ?
#
loop_
_entity_poly.entity_id
_entity_poly.type
_entity_poly.pdbx_seq_one_letter_code
_entity_poly.pdbx_strand_id
1 'polypeptide(L)'
;MPERRVKIEFRDHGGSKYTISLEGSFSKEKLNKIMVFFDEFERTDPEQPVKLSLDTTFNKTLKLIEDKFELGSFTSNDLLEAYEDHYNTPMKLSTVSTYLARLFEKGHVKRERLGNNWVYRKTRIILNQ
;
A
#
# COMPACT_ATOMS: atom_id res chain seq x y z
N MET A 1 11.11 -10.68 -22.02
CA MET A 1 11.40 -9.23 -22.13
C MET A 1 12.54 -8.90 -21.18
N PRO A 2 13.47 -7.99 -21.52
CA PRO A 2 14.59 -7.68 -20.64
C PRO A 2 14.07 -7.09 -19.33
N GLU A 3 14.49 -7.69 -18.21
CA GLU A 3 14.22 -7.15 -16.88
C GLU A 3 14.94 -5.82 -16.74
N ARG A 4 14.17 -4.74 -16.56
CA ARG A 4 14.74 -3.40 -16.38
C ARG A 4 15.03 -3.23 -14.90
N ARG A 5 16.15 -2.58 -14.59
CA ARG A 5 16.52 -2.21 -13.23
C ARG A 5 16.65 -0.69 -13.14
N VAL A 6 16.00 -0.11 -12.15
CA VAL A 6 16.12 1.32 -11.83
C VAL A 6 16.69 1.44 -10.43
N LYS A 7 17.77 2.20 -10.29
CA LYS A 7 18.38 2.52 -9.01
C LYS A 7 18.27 4.02 -8.77
N ILE A 8 17.67 4.41 -7.65
CA ILE A 8 17.52 5.80 -7.24
C ILE A 8 18.37 5.98 -5.98
N GLU A 9 19.34 6.89 -6.05
CA GLU A 9 20.17 7.27 -4.92
C GLU A 9 19.88 8.74 -4.60
N PHE A 10 19.56 9.03 -3.35
CA PHE A 10 19.31 10.39 -2.89
C PHE A 10 20.05 10.65 -1.59
N ARG A 11 20.36 11.92 -1.36
CA ARG A 11 21.08 12.39 -0.18
C ARG A 11 20.26 13.52 0.43
N ASP A 12 19.95 13.42 1.72
CA ASP A 12 19.29 14.51 2.42
C ASP A 12 20.30 15.62 2.79
N HIS A 13 19.78 16.75 3.27
CA HIS A 13 20.60 17.86 3.77
C HIS A 13 21.39 17.50 5.04
N GLY A 14 21.01 16.43 5.74
CA GLY A 14 21.71 15.88 6.92
C GLY A 14 22.90 14.99 6.57
N GLY A 15 23.10 14.68 5.28
CA GLY A 15 24.20 13.84 4.79
C GLY A 15 23.89 12.35 4.73
N SER A 16 22.68 11.91 5.08
CA SER A 16 22.27 10.52 4.98
C SER A 16 22.02 10.14 3.52
N LYS A 17 22.57 8.99 3.12
CA LYS A 17 22.42 8.44 1.77
C LYS A 17 21.37 7.33 1.77
N TYR A 18 20.36 7.48 0.95
CA TYR A 18 19.31 6.49 0.76
C TYR A 18 19.44 5.88 -0.64
N THR A 19 19.20 4.59 -0.75
CA THR A 19 19.30 3.85 -2.01
C THR A 19 18.09 2.96 -2.21
N ILE A 20 17.37 3.19 -3.31
CA ILE A 20 16.25 2.36 -3.74
C ILE A 20 16.66 1.61 -5.00
N SER A 21 16.45 0.29 -5.01
CA SER A 21 16.64 -0.56 -6.20
C SER A 21 15.33 -1.22 -6.56
N LEU A 22 14.92 -1.05 -7.82
CA LEU A 22 13.69 -1.59 -8.38
C LEU A 22 14.04 -2.47 -9.57
N GLU A 23 13.51 -3.69 -9.62
CA GLU A 23 13.68 -4.63 -10.72
C GLU A 23 12.32 -5.05 -11.26
N GLY A 24 12.15 -5.07 -12.60
CA GLY A 24 10.91 -5.51 -13.25
C GLY A 24 10.45 -4.63 -14.42
N SER A 25 9.16 -4.72 -14.75
CA SER A 25 8.53 -3.93 -15.81
C SER A 25 7.96 -2.62 -15.25
N PHE A 26 8.52 -1.50 -15.71
CA PHE A 26 8.11 -0.15 -15.33
C PHE A 26 7.46 0.59 -16.49
N SER A 27 6.30 1.19 -16.25
CA SER A 27 5.66 2.18 -17.13
C SER A 27 5.97 3.60 -16.62
N LYS A 28 5.80 4.61 -17.49
CA LYS A 28 5.97 6.02 -17.12
C LYS A 28 5.04 6.43 -15.97
N GLU A 29 3.84 5.88 -15.91
CA GLU A 29 2.90 6.08 -14.80
C GLU A 29 3.40 5.50 -13.47
N LYS A 30 4.00 4.30 -13.48
CA LYS A 30 4.63 3.72 -12.27
C LYS A 30 5.76 4.62 -11.76
N LEU A 31 6.55 5.20 -12.65
CA LEU A 31 7.63 6.13 -12.29
C LEU A 31 7.09 7.44 -11.69
N ASN A 32 6.03 8.02 -12.27
CA ASN A 32 5.42 9.23 -11.73
C ASN A 32 4.85 9.03 -10.32
N LYS A 33 4.21 7.87 -10.04
CA LYS A 33 3.72 7.56 -8.69
C LYS A 33 4.86 7.53 -7.67
N ILE A 34 5.99 6.95 -8.04
CA ILE A 34 7.18 6.90 -7.18
C ILE A 34 7.65 8.33 -6.84
N MET A 35 7.73 9.22 -7.83
CA MET A 35 8.11 10.62 -7.60
C MET A 35 7.15 11.35 -6.65
N VAL A 36 5.84 11.16 -6.81
CA VAL A 36 4.85 11.75 -5.88
C VAL A 36 5.03 11.24 -4.45
N PHE A 37 5.33 9.94 -4.28
CA PHE A 37 5.64 9.37 -2.95
C PHE A 37 6.94 9.91 -2.37
N PHE A 38 7.93 10.21 -3.21
CA PHE A 38 9.19 10.83 -2.79
C PHE A 38 8.97 12.26 -2.27
N ASP A 39 8.19 13.06 -2.99
CA ASP A 39 7.85 14.43 -2.58
C ASP A 39 7.06 14.46 -1.26
N GLU A 40 6.27 13.41 -1.01
CA GLU A 40 5.56 13.23 0.27
C GLU A 40 6.50 12.74 1.38
N PHE A 41 7.46 11.86 1.05
CA PHE A 41 8.45 11.35 1.99
C PHE A 41 9.41 12.43 2.51
N GLU A 42 9.83 13.38 1.67
CA GLU A 42 10.65 14.53 2.11
C GLU A 42 9.95 15.38 3.19
N ARG A 43 8.62 15.26 3.34
CA ARG A 43 7.83 15.97 4.35
C ARG A 43 7.70 15.23 5.67
N THR A 44 8.16 13.98 5.76
CA THR A 44 8.07 13.14 6.96
C THR A 44 9.42 12.59 7.38
N ASP A 45 9.73 12.77 8.66
CA ASP A 45 10.88 12.34 9.46
C ASP A 45 11.95 11.42 8.78
N PRO A 46 13.21 11.87 8.65
CA PRO A 46 14.29 11.16 7.94
C PRO A 46 14.78 9.85 8.59
N GLU A 47 14.33 9.47 9.79
CA GLU A 47 14.99 8.39 10.55
C GLU A 47 14.57 6.95 10.21
N GLN A 48 13.69 6.70 9.23
CA GLN A 48 13.28 5.33 8.90
C GLN A 48 13.63 4.89 7.47
N PRO A 49 14.46 3.83 7.30
CA PRO A 49 14.75 3.27 5.99
C PRO A 49 13.50 2.58 5.43
N VAL A 50 12.78 3.27 4.55
CA VAL A 50 11.61 2.72 3.87
C VAL A 50 12.07 1.76 2.77
N LYS A 51 11.92 0.46 3.02
CA LYS A 51 11.94 -0.56 1.95
C LYS A 51 10.66 -0.42 1.10
N LEU A 52 10.70 0.42 0.08
CA LEU A 52 9.69 0.50 -0.97
C LEU A 52 9.76 -0.74 -1.88
N SER A 53 9.17 -1.84 -1.43
CA SER A 53 8.74 -2.90 -2.34
C SER A 53 7.39 -2.48 -2.94
N LEU A 54 7.41 -2.13 -4.22
CA LEU A 54 6.19 -1.82 -4.98
C LEU A 54 5.24 -3.03 -5.05
N ASP A 55 5.74 -4.23 -4.75
CA ASP A 55 5.02 -5.50 -4.62
C ASP A 55 4.83 -5.96 -3.16
N THR A 56 4.82 -5.04 -2.18
CA THR A 56 4.50 -5.42 -0.80
C THR A 56 3.07 -5.94 -0.70
N THR A 57 2.86 -6.92 0.18
CA THR A 57 1.53 -7.41 0.53
C THR A 57 0.57 -6.27 0.85
N PHE A 58 1.05 -5.17 1.46
CA PHE A 58 0.29 -3.95 1.68
C PHE A 58 -0.31 -3.35 0.39
N ASN A 59 0.50 -3.16 -0.65
CA ASN A 59 0.01 -2.60 -1.93
C ASN A 59 -0.96 -3.55 -2.63
N LYS A 60 -0.70 -4.86 -2.56
CA LYS A 60 -1.63 -5.88 -3.09
C LYS A 60 -2.96 -5.84 -2.35
N THR A 61 -2.94 -5.75 -1.03
CA THR A 61 -4.14 -5.61 -0.20
C THR A 61 -4.90 -4.31 -0.51
N LEU A 62 -4.21 -3.17 -0.63
CA LEU A 62 -4.83 -1.90 -0.99
C LEU A 62 -5.52 -1.98 -2.36
N LYS A 63 -4.78 -2.44 -3.38
CA LYS A 63 -5.32 -2.57 -4.75
C LYS A 63 -6.53 -3.51 -4.79
N LEU A 64 -6.46 -4.64 -4.09
CA LEU A 64 -7.58 -5.57 -4.00
C LEU A 64 -8.83 -4.93 -3.35
N ILE A 65 -8.64 -4.13 -2.31
CA ILE A 65 -9.74 -3.34 -1.70
C ILE A 65 -10.33 -2.38 -2.73
N GLU A 66 -9.48 -1.72 -3.51
CA GLU A 66 -9.92 -0.80 -4.56
C GLU A 66 -10.70 -1.50 -5.66
N ASP A 67 -10.29 -2.70 -6.07
CA ASP A 67 -10.87 -3.42 -7.21
C ASP A 67 -12.14 -4.22 -6.84
N LYS A 68 -12.23 -4.75 -5.62
CA LYS A 68 -13.29 -5.71 -5.22
C LYS A 68 -14.30 -5.17 -4.23
N PHE A 69 -13.99 -4.09 -3.52
CA PHE A 69 -14.82 -3.58 -2.41
C PHE A 69 -15.25 -2.12 -2.62
N GLU A 70 -15.49 -1.72 -3.88
CA GLU A 70 -15.82 -0.34 -4.26
C GLU A 70 -17.09 0.21 -3.61
N LEU A 71 -18.14 -0.62 -3.49
CA LEU A 71 -19.48 -0.18 -3.09
C LEU A 71 -19.97 -0.83 -1.79
N GLY A 72 -19.18 -1.73 -1.20
CA GLY A 72 -19.56 -2.55 -0.06
C GLY A 72 -18.74 -2.30 1.20
N SER A 73 -19.31 -2.68 2.33
CA SER A 73 -18.51 -2.91 3.54
C SER A 73 -17.97 -4.34 3.53
N PHE A 74 -16.85 -4.58 4.20
CA PHE A 74 -16.20 -5.89 4.24
C PHE A 74 -15.50 -6.15 5.57
N THR A 75 -15.29 -7.41 5.90
CA THR A 75 -14.57 -7.86 7.09
C THR A 75 -13.15 -8.30 6.75
N SER A 76 -12.32 -8.54 7.78
CA SER A 76 -11.00 -9.13 7.58
C SER A 76 -11.05 -10.52 6.92
N ASN A 77 -12.13 -11.28 7.11
CA ASN A 77 -12.29 -12.59 6.46
C ASN A 77 -12.63 -12.44 4.98
N ASP A 78 -13.54 -11.54 4.63
CA ASP A 78 -13.91 -11.28 3.23
C ASP A 78 -12.68 -10.86 2.42
N LEU A 79 -11.82 -10.01 3.02
CA LEU A 79 -10.58 -9.59 2.38
C LEU A 79 -9.54 -10.70 2.29
N LEU A 80 -9.50 -11.60 3.27
CA LEU A 80 -8.61 -12.76 3.24
C LEU A 80 -8.99 -13.69 2.08
N GLU A 81 -10.26 -14.08 2.00
CA GLU A 81 -10.78 -14.95 0.94
C GLU A 81 -10.54 -14.32 -0.44
N ALA A 82 -10.91 -13.04 -0.61
CA ALA A 82 -10.65 -12.32 -1.86
C ALA A 82 -9.17 -12.26 -2.22
N TYR A 83 -8.26 -12.21 -1.23
CA TYR A 83 -6.82 -12.17 -1.49
C TYR A 83 -6.31 -13.52 -1.96
N GLU A 84 -6.70 -14.59 -1.27
CA GLU A 84 -6.31 -15.96 -1.61
C GLU A 84 -6.84 -16.33 -2.99
N ASP A 85 -8.08 -15.97 -3.32
CA ASP A 85 -8.69 -16.18 -4.63
C ASP A 85 -8.00 -15.38 -5.74
N HIS A 86 -7.71 -14.10 -5.49
CA HIS A 86 -7.17 -13.21 -6.53
C HIS A 86 -5.67 -13.44 -6.81
N TYR A 87 -4.89 -13.74 -5.77
CA TYR A 87 -3.44 -13.93 -5.87
C TYR A 87 -2.99 -15.38 -5.78
N ASN A 88 -3.92 -16.32 -5.60
CA ASN A 88 -3.66 -17.76 -5.45
C ASN A 88 -2.54 -18.05 -4.43
N THR A 89 -2.51 -17.26 -3.35
CA THR A 89 -1.46 -17.25 -2.33
C THR A 89 -2.09 -17.23 -0.94
N PRO A 90 -1.82 -18.22 -0.08
CA PRO A 90 -2.41 -18.27 1.25
C PRO A 90 -1.89 -17.15 2.16
N MET A 91 -2.74 -16.63 3.02
CA MET A 91 -2.40 -15.60 4.00
C MET A 91 -3.01 -15.89 5.37
N LYS A 92 -2.33 -15.48 6.45
CA LYS A 92 -2.92 -15.53 7.79
C LYS A 92 -3.87 -14.35 8.00
N LEU A 93 -5.01 -14.60 8.66
CA LEU A 93 -5.96 -13.56 9.05
C LEU A 93 -5.33 -12.43 9.89
N SER A 94 -4.34 -12.75 10.73
CA SER A 94 -3.59 -11.75 11.52
C SER A 94 -2.79 -10.79 10.65
N THR A 95 -2.24 -11.28 9.52
CA THR A 95 -1.53 -10.46 8.54
C THR A 95 -2.50 -9.50 7.85
N VAL A 96 -3.66 -9.99 7.40
CA VAL A 96 -4.73 -9.15 6.80
C VAL A 96 -5.19 -8.09 7.79
N SER A 97 -5.40 -8.46 9.05
CA SER A 97 -5.82 -7.54 10.11
C SER A 97 -4.77 -6.46 10.39
N THR A 98 -3.48 -6.82 10.37
CA THR A 98 -2.38 -5.86 10.52
C THR A 98 -2.37 -4.85 9.37
N TYR A 99 -2.58 -5.30 8.14
CA TYR A 99 -2.64 -4.40 6.99
C TYR A 99 -3.89 -3.52 7.00
N LEU A 100 -5.05 -4.04 7.41
CA LEU A 100 -6.27 -3.25 7.57
C LEU A 100 -6.13 -2.18 8.65
N ALA A 101 -5.47 -2.47 9.76
CA ALA A 101 -5.17 -1.46 10.79
C ALA A 101 -4.32 -0.32 10.22
N ARG A 102 -3.25 -0.65 9.47
CA ARG A 102 -2.41 0.37 8.80
C ARG A 102 -3.16 1.16 7.74
N LEU A 103 -4.04 0.52 6.97
CA LEU A 103 -4.87 1.19 5.97
C LEU A 103 -5.88 2.15 6.62
N PHE A 104 -6.39 1.79 7.79
CA PHE A 104 -7.23 2.66 8.60
C PHE A 104 -6.44 3.86 9.14
N GLU A 105 -5.25 3.63 9.70
CA GLU A 105 -4.37 4.70 10.20
C GLU A 105 -3.99 5.70 9.09
N LYS A 106 -3.78 5.21 7.86
CA LYS A 106 -3.50 6.02 6.67
C LYS A 106 -4.76 6.62 6.01
N GLY A 107 -5.94 6.38 6.56
CA GLY A 107 -7.20 6.94 6.06
C GLY A 107 -7.76 6.32 4.77
N HIS A 108 -7.15 5.26 4.24
CA HIS A 108 -7.65 4.56 3.04
C HIS A 108 -8.99 3.84 3.28
N VAL A 109 -9.23 3.40 4.50
CA VAL A 109 -10.49 2.76 4.91
C VAL A 109 -11.00 3.37 6.21
N LYS A 110 -12.32 3.37 6.38
CA LYS A 110 -12.97 3.56 7.67
C LYS A 110 -13.33 2.21 8.26
N ARG A 111 -13.45 2.14 9.59
CA ARG A 111 -13.94 0.96 10.29
C ARG A 111 -15.03 1.33 11.28
N GLU A 112 -16.01 0.44 11.40
CA GLU A 112 -17.10 0.51 12.36
C GLU A 112 -17.17 -0.81 13.11
N ARG A 113 -17.60 -0.76 14.37
CA ARG A 113 -17.74 -1.96 15.19
C ARG A 113 -19.15 -2.50 15.04
N LEU A 114 -19.28 -3.71 14.50
CA LEU A 114 -20.55 -4.42 14.34
C LEU A 114 -20.50 -5.67 15.22
N GLY A 115 -21.10 -5.57 16.41
CA GLY A 115 -20.99 -6.59 17.44
C GLY A 115 -19.53 -6.80 17.89
N ASN A 116 -19.04 -8.04 17.74
CA ASN A 116 -17.66 -8.39 18.08
C ASN A 116 -16.66 -8.24 16.92
N ASN A 117 -17.13 -7.85 15.73
CA ASN A 117 -16.29 -7.78 14.53
C ASN A 117 -16.09 -6.33 14.06
N TRP A 118 -14.94 -6.10 13.43
CA TRP A 118 -14.68 -4.87 12.69
C TRP A 118 -15.18 -5.01 11.26
N VAL A 119 -15.92 -4.01 10.82
CA VAL A 119 -16.40 -3.87 9.45
C VAL A 119 -15.72 -2.66 8.85
N TYR A 120 -15.11 -2.84 7.69
CA TYR A 120 -14.34 -1.84 6.97
C TYR A 120 -15.13 -1.35 5.76
N ARG A 121 -14.87 -0.11 5.34
CA ARG A 121 -15.38 0.46 4.10
C ARG A 121 -14.32 1.39 3.50
N LYS A 122 -14.18 1.39 2.17
CA LYS A 122 -13.28 2.31 1.46
C LYS A 122 -13.64 3.76 1.77
N THR A 123 -12.65 4.58 2.12
CA THR A 123 -12.84 6.02 2.22
C THR A 123 -12.93 6.57 0.79
N ARG A 124 -14.04 7.24 0.43
CA ARG A 124 -14.05 8.07 -0.78
C ARG A 124 -12.98 9.16 -0.56
N ILE A 125 -11.88 9.11 -1.30
CA ILE A 125 -10.95 10.22 -1.36
C ILE A 125 -11.74 11.39 -1.96
N ILE A 126 -12.17 12.32 -1.11
CA ILE A 126 -12.64 13.62 -1.59
C ILE A 126 -11.36 14.36 -1.95
N LEU A 127 -10.99 14.33 -3.23
CA LEU A 127 -10.04 15.31 -3.77
C LEU A 127 -10.73 16.66 -3.66
N ASN A 128 -10.45 17.41 -2.60
CA ASN A 128 -10.78 18.83 -2.59
C ASN A 128 -9.96 19.47 -3.72
N GLN A 129 -10.69 20.00 -4.71
CA GLN A 129 -10.19 20.74 -5.86
C GLN A 129 -9.38 21.97 -5.44
#